data_AF-A0A1U9K5G5-F1
#
_entry.id   AF-A0A1U9K5G5-F1
#
_cell.length_a   1.000
_cell.length_b   1.000
_cell.length_c   1.000
_cell.angle_alpha   90.00
_cell.angle_beta   90.00
_cell.angle_gamma   90.00
#
_symmetry.space_group_name_H-M   'P 1'
#
loop_
_entity.id
_entity.type
_entity.pdbx_description
1 polymer ?
#
loop_
_entity_poly.entity_id
_entity_poly.type
_entity_poly.pdbx_seq_one_letter_code
_entity_poly.pdbx_strand_id
1 'polypeptide(L)'
;MGTERMLYLDMLWIDPAERMVDGTHPLSHISDNARSQGVKIVPVTGTDRDPDYQREVKNALINDRLGLCFRLTENDFEDLNKNIDELLRYFNTSPDNIDLLIDYKYVDPKDRTRTYLFLNGLLNNIPDILAWRNLILTATAIPEDLSGLGTNQVTKIERSEWVIWNKIVSNSSNLRRIPLFGDYGIANPQPFEGDPRIIQPSANIRYTSGDSFIIFKGTNLKRNGYSQYHKLARKVVEHKEFKGENYSAGDKYIKEVSERLTNPGNLTSWREAGTSHHLTITVNDLASLTYSSVSF
;
A
#
# COMPACT_ATOMS: atom_id res chain seq x y z
N MET A 1 17.95 13.90 -4.52
CA MET A 1 17.61 12.47 -4.71
C MET A 1 17.25 11.90 -3.35
N GLY A 2 16.16 11.14 -3.24
CA GLY A 2 15.60 10.67 -1.96
C GLY A 2 16.32 9.46 -1.34
N THR A 3 17.65 9.40 -1.40
CA THR A 3 18.46 8.23 -1.01
C THR A 3 18.72 8.11 0.49
N GLU A 4 18.32 9.09 1.30
CA GLU A 4 18.60 9.08 2.74
C GLU A 4 17.71 8.11 3.53
N ARG A 5 16.51 7.82 3.02
CA ARG A 5 15.54 6.93 3.69
C ARG A 5 15.65 5.49 3.20
N MET A 6 15.41 4.57 4.12
CA MET A 6 15.36 3.14 3.81
C MET A 6 14.11 2.81 2.99
N LEU A 7 14.23 1.85 2.08
CA LEU A 7 13.13 1.30 1.29
C LEU A 7 12.94 -0.18 1.64
N TYR A 8 11.69 -0.59 1.76
CA TYR A 8 11.34 -2.01 1.88
C TYR A 8 11.34 -2.66 0.50
N LEU A 9 12.07 -3.77 0.35
CA LEU A 9 12.06 -4.57 -0.88
C LEU A 9 11.43 -5.94 -0.59
N ASP A 10 10.27 -6.18 -1.21
CA ASP A 10 9.52 -7.43 -1.12
C ASP A 10 9.36 -8.01 -2.52
N MET A 11 9.76 -9.27 -2.72
CA MET A 11 9.62 -9.98 -4.00
C MET A 11 8.34 -10.84 -4.06
N LEU A 12 7.29 -10.42 -3.34
CA LEU A 12 6.03 -11.17 -3.15
C LEU A 12 5.44 -11.78 -4.43
N TRP A 13 5.55 -11.08 -5.56
CA TRP A 13 4.93 -11.47 -6.82
C TRP A 13 5.92 -11.96 -7.88
N ILE A 14 7.17 -12.22 -7.49
CA ILE A 14 8.16 -12.87 -8.36
C ILE A 14 8.12 -14.37 -8.08
N ASP A 15 8.06 -15.18 -9.13
CA ASP A 15 8.11 -16.64 -9.00
C ASP A 15 9.37 -17.06 -8.22
N PRO A 16 9.26 -17.89 -7.17
CA PRO A 16 10.41 -18.38 -6.40
C PRO A 16 11.52 -19.04 -7.24
N ALA A 17 11.18 -19.59 -8.41
CA ALA A 17 12.13 -20.19 -9.34
C ALA A 17 12.81 -19.17 -10.27
N GLU A 18 12.30 -17.94 -10.37
CA GLU A 18 12.82 -16.92 -11.28
C GLU A 18 14.25 -16.53 -10.91
N ARG A 19 15.13 -16.43 -11.90
CA ARG A 19 16.52 -16.02 -11.73
C ARG A 19 16.89 -15.00 -12.80
N MET A 20 17.87 -14.17 -12.50
CA MET A 20 18.50 -13.32 -13.51
C MET A 20 19.15 -14.18 -14.59
N VAL A 21 19.50 -13.57 -15.73
CA VAL A 21 20.10 -14.28 -16.89
C VAL A 21 21.38 -15.04 -16.51
N ASP A 22 22.13 -14.54 -15.53
CA ASP A 22 23.36 -15.16 -15.01
C ASP A 22 23.12 -16.19 -13.88
N GLY A 23 21.86 -16.49 -13.56
CA GLY A 23 21.45 -17.39 -12.48
C GLY A 23 21.36 -16.72 -11.11
N THR A 24 21.67 -15.43 -10.98
CA THR A 24 21.59 -14.71 -9.70
C THR A 24 20.15 -14.62 -9.21
N HIS A 25 19.95 -14.72 -7.90
CA HIS A 25 18.63 -14.51 -7.32
C HIS A 25 18.21 -13.03 -7.43
N PRO A 26 16.96 -12.71 -7.85
CA PRO A 26 16.53 -11.33 -8.08
C PRO A 26 16.71 -10.38 -6.89
N LEU A 27 16.45 -10.83 -5.66
CA LEU A 27 16.68 -10.03 -4.44
C LEU A 27 18.16 -9.60 -4.31
N SER A 28 19.08 -10.51 -4.59
CA SER A 28 20.52 -10.24 -4.51
C SER A 28 20.94 -9.23 -5.58
N HIS A 29 20.50 -9.45 -6.82
CA HIS A 29 20.78 -8.54 -7.93
C HIS A 29 20.30 -7.09 -7.67
N ILE A 30 19.06 -6.92 -7.19
CA ILE A 30 18.52 -5.59 -6.87
C ILE A 30 19.26 -4.97 -5.69
N SER A 31 19.59 -5.77 -4.66
CA SER A 31 20.32 -5.29 -3.50
C SER A 31 21.74 -4.82 -3.86
N ASP A 32 22.47 -5.57 -4.69
CA ASP A 32 23.78 -5.20 -5.20
C ASP A 32 23.74 -3.88 -5.98
N ASN A 33 22.75 -3.74 -6.87
CA ASN A 33 22.56 -2.52 -7.63
C ASN A 33 22.22 -1.33 -6.72
N ALA A 34 21.34 -1.53 -5.74
CA ALA A 34 20.98 -0.49 -4.77
C ALA A 34 22.21 -0.02 -3.97
N ARG A 35 23.06 -0.94 -3.49
CA ARG A 35 24.32 -0.60 -2.80
C ARG A 35 25.23 0.24 -3.68
N SER A 36 25.39 -0.11 -4.95
CA SER A 36 26.23 0.65 -5.89
C SER A 36 25.76 2.09 -6.10
N GLN A 37 24.48 2.37 -5.84
CA GLN A 37 23.86 3.69 -5.94
C GLN A 37 23.66 4.38 -4.58
N GLY A 38 24.14 3.76 -3.48
CA GLY A 38 23.96 4.29 -2.12
C GLY A 38 22.50 4.26 -1.62
N VAL A 39 21.64 3.43 -2.22
CA VAL A 39 20.25 3.24 -1.80
C VAL A 39 20.19 2.19 -0.69
N LYS A 40 19.53 2.52 0.42
CA LYS A 40 19.39 1.64 1.59
C LYS A 40 18.14 0.77 1.45
N ILE A 41 18.35 -0.55 1.29
CA ILE A 41 17.26 -1.52 1.19
C ILE A 41 17.15 -2.33 2.48
N VAL A 42 15.93 -2.43 3.02
CA VAL A 42 15.56 -3.37 4.07
C VAL A 42 14.77 -4.49 3.40
N PRO A 43 15.30 -5.72 3.32
CA PRO A 43 14.59 -6.82 2.69
C PRO A 43 13.39 -7.21 3.56
N VAL A 44 12.24 -7.43 2.90
CA VAL A 44 11.02 -7.93 3.50
C VAL A 44 11.02 -9.45 3.43
N THR A 45 10.63 -10.11 4.51
CA THR A 45 10.43 -11.56 4.56
C THR A 45 9.20 -11.93 5.38
N GLY A 46 8.82 -13.19 5.34
CA GLY A 46 7.67 -13.77 6.03
C GLY A 46 7.84 -15.27 6.21
N THR A 47 6.83 -15.91 6.77
CA THR A 47 6.76 -17.38 6.99
C THR A 47 6.56 -18.16 5.69
N ASP A 48 6.06 -17.50 4.64
CA ASP A 48 5.66 -18.06 3.36
C ASP A 48 6.79 -18.10 2.31
N ARG A 49 8.02 -17.74 2.70
CA ARG A 49 9.15 -17.61 1.76
C ARG A 49 9.95 -18.89 1.61
N ASP A 50 10.36 -19.17 0.38
CA ASP A 50 11.15 -20.35 0.05
C ASP A 50 12.60 -20.26 0.57
N PRO A 51 13.32 -21.40 0.69
CA PRO A 51 14.66 -21.42 1.26
C PRO A 51 15.71 -20.59 0.51
N ASP A 52 15.59 -20.42 -0.81
CA ASP A 52 16.52 -19.62 -1.59
C ASP A 52 16.32 -18.13 -1.29
N TYR A 53 15.07 -17.68 -1.26
CA TYR A 53 14.75 -16.32 -0.84
C TYR A 53 15.26 -16.01 0.57
N GLN A 54 14.99 -16.89 1.54
CA GLN A 54 15.42 -16.70 2.93
C GLN A 54 16.95 -16.61 3.08
N ARG A 55 17.70 -17.37 2.26
CA ARG A 55 19.16 -17.28 2.21
C ARG A 55 19.63 -15.92 1.71
N GLU A 56 19.01 -15.36 0.68
CA GLU A 56 19.36 -14.03 0.17
C GLU A 56 19.00 -12.92 1.17
N VAL A 57 17.87 -13.04 1.86
CA VAL A 57 17.52 -12.11 2.97
C VAL A 57 18.57 -12.15 4.07
N LYS A 58 19.05 -13.35 4.44
CA LYS A 58 20.10 -13.52 5.45
C LYS A 58 21.44 -12.91 5.00
N ASN A 59 21.80 -13.08 3.72
CA ASN A 59 22.99 -12.45 3.13
C ASN A 59 22.89 -10.92 3.20
N ALA A 60 21.74 -10.35 2.82
CA ALA A 60 21.49 -8.91 2.90
C ALA A 60 21.58 -8.41 4.36
N LEU A 61 20.99 -9.11 5.34
CA LEU A 61 21.11 -8.74 6.75
C LEU A 61 22.57 -8.63 7.22
N ILE A 62 23.40 -9.61 6.86
CA ILE A 62 24.82 -9.66 7.25
C ILE A 62 25.62 -8.53 6.59
N ASN A 63 25.40 -8.31 5.29
CA ASN A 63 26.17 -7.37 4.49
C ASN A 63 25.78 -5.92 4.77
N ASP A 64 24.46 -5.66 4.86
CA ASP A 64 23.93 -4.30 4.89
C ASP A 64 23.75 -3.78 6.32
N ARG A 65 23.49 -4.68 7.28
CA ARG A 65 23.24 -4.32 8.69
C ARG A 65 22.13 -3.27 8.85
N LEU A 66 21.17 -3.29 7.93
CA LEU A 66 20.00 -2.39 7.92
C LEU A 66 18.78 -3.02 8.58
N GLY A 67 18.90 -4.19 9.20
CA GLY A 67 17.78 -4.94 9.77
C GLY A 67 16.90 -5.61 8.71
N LEU A 68 15.74 -6.11 9.13
CA LEU A 68 14.75 -6.77 8.26
C LEU A 68 13.36 -6.16 8.44
N CYS A 69 12.47 -6.43 7.50
CA CYS A 69 11.04 -6.21 7.66
C CYS A 69 10.34 -7.58 7.69
N PHE A 70 9.63 -7.88 8.79
CA PHE A 70 8.80 -9.08 8.88
C PHE A 70 7.37 -8.71 8.49
N ARG A 71 6.91 -9.23 7.35
CA ARG A 71 5.53 -9.07 6.88
C ARG A 71 4.70 -10.25 7.37
N LEU A 72 3.75 -9.97 8.25
CA LEU A 72 2.80 -10.93 8.78
C LEU A 72 1.43 -10.67 8.18
N THR A 73 0.81 -11.72 7.67
CA THR A 73 -0.49 -11.71 7.00
C THR A 73 -1.53 -12.43 7.84
N GLU A 74 -2.80 -12.46 7.40
CA GLU A 74 -3.87 -13.15 8.13
C GLU A 74 -3.54 -14.61 8.49
N ASN A 75 -2.82 -15.31 7.61
CA ASN A 75 -2.40 -16.70 7.84
C ASN A 75 -1.43 -16.85 9.02
N ASP A 76 -0.75 -15.77 9.41
CA ASP A 76 0.24 -15.76 10.49
C ASP A 76 -0.38 -15.44 11.86
N PHE A 77 -1.59 -14.87 11.90
CA PHE A 77 -2.13 -14.27 13.12
C PHE A 77 -2.61 -15.28 14.16
N GLU A 78 -2.96 -16.50 13.77
CA GLU A 78 -3.35 -17.57 14.70
C GLU A 78 -2.16 -18.02 15.56
N ASP A 79 -1.00 -18.24 14.93
CA ASP A 79 0.25 -18.68 15.57
C ASP A 79 1.28 -17.54 15.70
N LEU A 80 0.81 -16.30 15.87
CA LEU A 80 1.62 -15.07 15.78
C LEU A 80 2.95 -15.13 16.53
N ASN A 81 2.90 -15.49 17.82
CA ASN A 81 4.08 -15.54 18.69
C ASN A 81 5.11 -16.57 18.20
N LYS A 82 4.62 -17.75 17.81
CA LYS A 82 5.47 -18.83 17.31
C LYS A 82 6.12 -18.44 15.98
N ASN A 83 5.35 -17.89 15.05
CA ASN A 83 5.83 -17.45 13.74
C ASN A 83 6.91 -16.36 13.87
N ILE A 84 6.69 -15.39 14.75
CA ILE A 84 7.68 -14.35 15.08
C ILE A 84 8.96 -14.97 15.66
N ASP A 85 8.82 -15.84 16.66
CA ASP A 85 9.96 -16.48 17.33
C ASP A 85 10.81 -17.31 16.36
N GLU A 86 10.15 -18.06 15.46
CA GLU A 86 10.83 -18.87 14.46
C GLU A 86 11.62 -18.01 13.47
N LEU A 87 11.06 -16.90 13.01
CA LEU A 87 11.76 -15.94 12.15
C LEU A 87 12.96 -15.31 12.88
N LEU A 88 12.78 -14.82 14.12
CA LEU A 88 13.87 -14.24 14.91
C LEU A 88 15.02 -15.24 15.10
N ARG A 89 14.71 -16.50 15.42
CA ARG A 89 15.71 -17.57 15.58
C ARG A 89 16.41 -17.91 14.25
N TYR A 90 15.67 -18.01 13.15
CA TYR A 90 16.23 -18.34 11.84
C TYR A 90 17.27 -17.31 11.38
N PHE A 91 16.93 -16.02 11.56
CA PHE A 91 17.81 -14.91 11.21
C PHE A 91 18.84 -14.56 12.28
N ASN A 92 18.72 -15.13 13.48
CA ASN A 92 19.56 -14.82 14.63
C ASN A 92 19.64 -13.31 14.88
N THR A 93 18.47 -12.69 15.00
CA THR A 93 18.30 -11.24 15.17
C THR A 93 17.34 -10.95 16.31
N SER A 94 17.28 -9.69 16.73
CA SER A 94 16.47 -9.19 17.84
C SER A 94 15.38 -8.23 17.34
N PRO A 95 14.27 -8.05 18.08
CA PRO A 95 13.16 -7.19 17.66
C PRO A 95 13.54 -5.75 17.29
N ASP A 96 14.56 -5.16 17.92
CA ASP A 96 15.06 -3.80 17.66
C ASP A 96 15.75 -3.64 16.30
N ASN A 97 16.00 -4.75 15.59
CA ASN A 97 16.46 -4.77 14.20
C ASN A 97 15.34 -5.10 13.19
N ILE A 98 14.09 -5.19 13.64
CA ILE A 98 12.95 -5.62 12.83
C ILE A 98 11.89 -4.53 12.72
N ASP A 99 11.50 -4.24 11.48
CA ASP A 99 10.26 -3.55 11.18
C ASP A 99 9.14 -4.57 11.06
N LEU A 100 8.21 -4.59 12.03
CA LEU A 100 7.09 -5.53 12.04
C LEU A 100 5.91 -4.94 11.25
N LEU A 101 5.65 -5.50 10.08
CA LEU A 101 4.57 -5.12 9.18
C LEU A 101 3.39 -6.07 9.35
N ILE A 102 2.31 -5.58 9.95
CA ILE A 102 1.02 -6.25 10.01
C ILE A 102 0.25 -5.89 8.74
N ASP A 103 0.11 -6.85 7.82
CA ASP A 103 -0.53 -6.67 6.53
C ASP A 103 -1.88 -7.38 6.49
N TYR A 104 -2.95 -6.61 6.70
CA TYR A 104 -4.33 -7.11 6.65
C TYR A 104 -4.88 -7.14 5.21
N LYS A 105 -4.10 -6.69 4.21
CA LYS A 105 -4.53 -6.65 2.79
C LYS A 105 -5.87 -5.93 2.61
N TYR A 106 -6.93 -6.62 2.20
CA TYR A 106 -8.21 -6.02 1.85
C TYR A 106 -9.18 -5.98 3.05
N VAL A 107 -9.79 -4.83 3.28
CA VAL A 107 -10.88 -4.64 4.25
C VAL A 107 -12.18 -4.37 3.49
N ASP A 108 -13.17 -5.25 3.60
CA ASP A 108 -14.52 -4.90 3.16
C ASP A 108 -15.09 -3.83 4.12
N PRO A 109 -15.55 -2.67 3.61
CA PRO A 109 -16.16 -1.65 4.45
C PRO A 109 -17.32 -2.13 5.34
N LYS A 110 -18.01 -3.20 4.94
CA LYS A 110 -19.08 -3.81 5.75
C LYS A 110 -18.56 -4.47 7.02
N ASP A 111 -17.33 -4.98 6.99
CA ASP A 111 -16.70 -5.68 8.11
C ASP A 111 -15.83 -4.77 8.98
N ARG A 112 -15.75 -3.46 8.66
CA ARG A 112 -14.87 -2.49 9.34
C ARG A 112 -14.86 -2.63 10.86
N THR A 113 -16.03 -2.71 11.49
CA THR A 113 -16.12 -2.79 12.97
C THR A 113 -15.50 -4.08 13.50
N ARG A 114 -15.74 -5.20 12.83
CA ARG A 114 -15.16 -6.50 13.18
C ARG A 114 -13.66 -6.47 12.99
N THR A 115 -13.18 -5.97 11.86
CA THR A 115 -11.75 -5.82 11.57
C THR A 115 -11.05 -4.92 12.58
N TYR A 116 -11.67 -3.79 12.96
CA TYR A 116 -11.13 -2.92 14.02
C TYR A 116 -10.95 -3.66 15.35
N LEU A 117 -11.97 -4.39 15.80
CA LEU A 117 -11.90 -5.13 17.08
C LEU A 117 -10.81 -6.20 17.02
N PHE A 118 -10.73 -6.92 15.90
CA PHE A 118 -9.70 -7.92 15.66
C PHE A 118 -8.30 -7.31 15.71
N LEU A 119 -8.02 -6.27 14.91
CA LEU A 119 -6.71 -5.62 14.84
C LEU A 119 -6.32 -4.98 16.18
N ASN A 120 -7.26 -4.37 16.90
CA ASN A 120 -6.99 -3.84 18.24
C ASN A 120 -6.61 -4.94 19.24
N GLY A 121 -7.23 -6.12 19.15
CA GLY A 121 -6.86 -7.30 19.92
C GLY A 121 -5.49 -7.84 19.53
N LEU A 122 -5.24 -7.99 18.23
CA LEU A 122 -3.97 -8.47 17.66
C LEU A 122 -2.81 -7.60 18.13
N LEU A 123 -2.91 -6.27 17.99
CA LEU A 123 -1.86 -5.32 18.38
C LEU A 123 -1.49 -5.41 19.87
N ASN A 124 -2.46 -5.73 20.75
CA ASN A 124 -2.22 -5.93 22.17
C ASN A 124 -1.56 -7.27 22.51
N ASN A 125 -1.60 -8.24 21.60
CA ASN A 125 -1.02 -9.57 21.77
C ASN A 125 0.33 -9.76 21.07
N ILE A 126 0.82 -8.76 20.33
CA ILE A 126 2.16 -8.80 19.73
C ILE A 126 3.21 -8.89 20.85
N PRO A 127 4.12 -9.87 20.80
CA PRO A 127 5.14 -10.06 21.82
C PRO A 127 6.17 -8.92 21.76
N ASP A 128 6.69 -8.53 22.92
CA ASP A 128 7.71 -7.47 23.04
C ASP A 128 7.39 -6.21 22.23
N ILE A 129 6.12 -5.79 22.24
CA ILE A 129 5.58 -4.72 21.39
C ILE A 129 6.39 -3.40 21.39
N LEU A 130 7.09 -3.10 22.49
CA LEU A 130 7.92 -1.91 22.63
C LEU A 130 9.34 -2.07 22.05
N ALA A 131 9.80 -3.30 21.81
CA ALA A 131 11.14 -3.61 21.36
C ALA A 131 11.31 -3.52 19.84
N TRP A 132 10.23 -3.67 19.05
CA TRP A 132 10.30 -3.60 17.58
C TRP A 132 10.87 -2.27 17.10
N ARG A 133 11.72 -2.29 16.08
CA ARG A 133 12.24 -1.04 15.47
C ARG A 133 11.10 -0.16 14.97
N ASN A 134 10.24 -0.74 14.14
CA ASN A 134 8.98 -0.15 13.72
C ASN A 134 7.84 -1.17 13.87
N LEU A 135 6.63 -0.67 14.06
CA LEU A 135 5.39 -1.42 13.98
C LEU A 135 4.52 -0.70 12.95
N ILE A 136 4.10 -1.40 11.90
CA ILE A 136 3.36 -0.84 10.76
C ILE A 136 2.08 -1.65 10.59
N LEU A 137 0.96 -0.96 10.38
CA LEU A 137 -0.32 -1.58 10.01
C LEU A 137 -0.69 -1.15 8.60
N THR A 138 -0.80 -2.11 7.69
CA THR A 138 -1.11 -1.88 6.29
C THR A 138 -2.38 -2.61 5.88
N ALA A 139 -3.27 -1.90 5.17
CA ALA A 139 -4.48 -2.44 4.59
C ALA A 139 -4.99 -1.56 3.42
N THR A 140 -6.08 -1.96 2.77
CA THR A 140 -6.79 -1.17 1.75
C THR A 140 -8.25 -1.56 1.70
N ALA A 141 -9.14 -0.60 1.50
CA ALA A 141 -10.54 -0.83 1.16
C ALA A 141 -10.80 -0.86 -0.35
N ILE A 142 -9.77 -0.73 -1.19
CA ILE A 142 -9.92 -0.85 -2.64
C ILE A 142 -10.14 -2.33 -3.00
N PRO A 143 -11.29 -2.69 -3.59
CA PRO A 143 -11.55 -4.07 -4.00
C PRO A 143 -10.63 -4.48 -5.16
N GLU A 144 -10.46 -5.80 -5.32
CA GLU A 144 -9.66 -6.42 -6.40
C GLU A 144 -10.10 -5.91 -7.78
N ASP A 145 -11.40 -5.77 -7.98
CA ASP A 145 -11.97 -5.16 -9.17
C ASP A 145 -13.13 -4.21 -8.85
N LEU A 146 -13.53 -3.45 -9.88
CA LEU A 146 -14.63 -2.49 -9.79
C LEU A 146 -15.90 -3.00 -10.47
N SER A 147 -16.02 -4.30 -10.76
CA SER A 147 -17.14 -4.89 -11.52
C SER A 147 -18.47 -4.74 -10.79
N GLY A 148 -18.45 -4.79 -9.45
CA GLY A 148 -19.62 -4.55 -8.61
C GLY A 148 -20.11 -3.09 -8.60
N LEU A 149 -19.37 -2.15 -9.18
CA LEU A 149 -19.75 -0.74 -9.25
C LEU A 149 -20.52 -0.43 -10.54
N GLY A 150 -21.56 0.40 -10.41
CA GLY A 150 -22.38 0.83 -11.54
C GLY A 150 -21.58 1.57 -12.63
N THR A 151 -21.87 1.23 -13.89
CA THR A 151 -21.27 1.90 -15.06
C THR A 151 -21.82 3.32 -15.19
N ASN A 152 -20.97 4.29 -15.57
CA ASN A 152 -21.30 5.72 -15.67
C ASN A 152 -21.71 6.40 -14.35
N GLN A 153 -21.48 5.75 -13.20
CA GLN A 153 -21.80 6.27 -11.88
C GLN A 153 -20.57 6.84 -11.17
N VAL A 154 -20.85 7.65 -10.15
CA VAL A 154 -19.87 8.10 -9.15
C VAL A 154 -20.21 7.37 -7.86
N THR A 155 -19.30 6.54 -7.38
CA THR A 155 -19.53 5.71 -6.19
C THR A 155 -18.50 6.02 -5.14
N LYS A 156 -18.91 6.10 -3.88
CA LYS A 156 -17.99 6.19 -2.75
C LYS A 156 -17.74 4.81 -2.15
N ILE A 157 -16.47 4.51 -1.92
CA ILE A 157 -16.01 3.41 -1.09
C ILE A 157 -15.38 4.03 0.13
N GLU A 158 -15.74 3.58 1.32
CA GLU A 158 -15.10 4.08 2.54
C GLU A 158 -13.63 3.66 2.57
N ARG A 159 -12.73 4.55 2.99
CA ARG A 159 -11.33 4.23 3.28
C ARG A 159 -11.25 3.51 4.62
N SER A 160 -11.79 2.30 4.68
CA SER A 160 -11.95 1.61 5.96
C SER A 160 -10.61 1.33 6.63
N GLU A 161 -9.52 1.15 5.88
CA GLU A 161 -8.16 1.09 6.41
C GLU A 161 -7.78 2.36 7.20
N TRP A 162 -8.08 3.53 6.63
CA TRP A 162 -7.80 4.83 7.24
C TRP A 162 -8.69 5.07 8.46
N VAL A 163 -9.97 4.75 8.37
CA VAL A 163 -10.92 4.91 9.49
C VAL A 163 -10.57 3.99 10.66
N ILE A 164 -10.18 2.74 10.38
CA ILE A 164 -9.73 1.79 11.40
C ILE A 164 -8.48 2.31 12.10
N TRP A 165 -7.48 2.74 11.33
CA TRP A 165 -6.23 3.24 11.90
C TRP A 165 -6.46 4.49 12.74
N ASN A 166 -7.26 5.46 12.28
CA ASN A 166 -7.61 6.64 13.09
C ASN A 166 -8.32 6.27 14.40
N LYS A 167 -9.19 5.25 14.37
CA LYS A 167 -9.86 4.76 15.58
C LYS A 167 -8.90 4.08 16.54
N ILE A 168 -7.90 3.36 16.03
CA ILE A 168 -6.79 2.79 16.81
C ILE A 168 -5.99 3.91 17.49
N VAL A 169 -5.61 4.95 16.74
CA VAL A 169 -4.86 6.12 17.26
C VAL A 169 -5.67 6.87 18.33
N SER A 170 -6.96 7.10 18.06
CA SER A 170 -7.85 7.82 18.97
C SER A 170 -8.12 7.07 20.28
N ASN A 171 -8.00 5.74 20.27
CA ASN A 171 -8.13 4.87 21.45
C ASN A 171 -6.76 4.41 21.98
N SER A 172 -5.72 5.21 21.78
CA SER A 172 -4.33 4.88 22.13
C SER A 172 -4.11 4.56 23.61
N SER A 173 -4.97 5.01 24.53
CA SER A 173 -4.91 4.63 25.95
C SER A 173 -5.04 3.11 26.18
N ASN A 174 -5.61 2.39 25.22
CA ASN A 174 -5.80 0.93 25.27
C ASN A 174 -4.69 0.16 24.54
N LEU A 175 -3.61 0.85 24.13
CA LEU A 175 -2.50 0.26 23.38
C LEU A 175 -1.18 0.65 24.01
N ARG A 176 -0.27 -0.31 24.10
CA ARG A 176 1.11 -0.06 24.55
C ARG A 176 1.92 0.68 23.49
N ARG A 177 1.57 0.53 22.21
CA ARG A 177 2.23 1.18 21.07
C ARG A 177 1.22 1.40 19.96
N ILE A 178 1.31 2.56 19.31
CA ILE A 178 0.50 2.90 18.14
C ILE A 178 1.28 2.45 16.88
N PRO A 179 0.68 1.66 15.97
CA PRO A 179 1.32 1.31 14.72
C PRO A 179 1.40 2.52 13.78
N LEU A 180 2.46 2.58 12.99
CA LEU A 180 2.55 3.48 11.83
C LEU A 180 1.49 3.08 10.78
N PHE A 181 0.95 4.08 10.08
CA PHE A 181 0.02 3.85 8.99
C PHE A 181 0.75 3.39 7.72
N GLY A 182 0.22 2.36 7.07
CA GLY A 182 0.54 2.00 5.69
C GLY A 182 -0.74 1.67 4.92
N ASP A 183 -0.70 1.81 3.60
CA ASP A 183 -1.77 1.37 2.70
C ASP A 183 -1.22 0.91 1.35
N TYR A 184 -2.14 0.47 0.47
CA TYR A 184 -1.84 0.12 -0.92
C TYR A 184 -2.17 1.26 -1.90
N GLY A 185 -2.16 2.50 -1.41
CA GLY A 185 -2.60 3.67 -2.13
C GLY A 185 -4.02 3.52 -2.68
N ILE A 186 -4.14 3.54 -4.01
CA ILE A 186 -5.42 3.42 -4.71
C ILE A 186 -5.58 2.07 -5.43
N ALA A 187 -4.90 1.02 -4.96
CA ALA A 187 -4.91 -0.33 -5.54
C ALA A 187 -5.24 -1.41 -4.49
N ASN A 188 -5.59 -2.60 -4.98
CA ASN A 188 -5.64 -3.81 -4.18
C ASN A 188 -4.28 -4.53 -4.27
N PRO A 189 -3.76 -5.15 -3.19
CA PRO A 189 -2.51 -5.90 -3.22
C PRO A 189 -2.53 -7.14 -4.10
N GLN A 190 -3.70 -7.74 -4.31
CA GLN A 190 -3.83 -8.92 -5.15
C GLN A 190 -3.58 -8.50 -6.61
N PRO A 191 -2.57 -9.10 -7.29
CA PRO A 191 -2.35 -8.84 -8.69
C PRO A 191 -3.58 -9.32 -9.45
N PHE A 192 -3.95 -8.55 -10.46
CA PHE A 192 -5.01 -8.97 -11.33
C PHE A 192 -4.54 -10.20 -12.13
N GLU A 193 -5.20 -11.34 -11.95
CA GLU A 193 -4.95 -12.57 -12.70
C GLU A 193 -6.01 -12.73 -13.81
N GLY A 194 -5.60 -12.56 -15.06
CA GLY A 194 -6.47 -12.83 -16.18
C GLY A 194 -5.83 -12.46 -17.52
N ASP A 195 -6.33 -13.08 -18.59
CA ASP A 195 -5.82 -12.85 -19.94
C ASP A 195 -6.17 -11.44 -20.46
N PRO A 196 -5.18 -10.56 -20.70
CA PRO A 196 -5.38 -9.21 -21.25
C PRO A 196 -6.22 -9.17 -22.55
N ARG A 197 -6.20 -10.27 -23.31
CA ARG A 197 -6.99 -10.42 -24.55
C ARG A 197 -8.48 -10.52 -24.25
N ILE A 198 -8.86 -11.12 -23.12
CA ILE A 198 -10.25 -11.34 -22.72
C ILE A 198 -10.79 -10.16 -21.92
N ILE A 199 -9.94 -9.56 -21.06
CA ILE A 199 -10.40 -8.54 -20.11
C ILE A 199 -10.85 -7.28 -20.81
N GLN A 200 -11.86 -6.68 -20.21
CA GLN A 200 -12.60 -5.58 -20.76
C GLN A 200 -12.61 -4.43 -19.74
N PRO A 201 -11.46 -3.76 -19.52
CA PRO A 201 -11.34 -2.78 -18.46
C PRO A 201 -12.28 -1.61 -18.73
N SER A 202 -12.88 -1.09 -17.65
CA SER A 202 -13.70 0.12 -17.71
C SER A 202 -12.84 1.34 -17.40
N ALA A 203 -13.12 2.46 -18.08
CA ALA A 203 -12.50 3.72 -17.70
C ALA A 203 -12.88 4.06 -16.25
N ASN A 204 -11.90 4.44 -15.43
CA ASN A 204 -12.18 4.86 -14.07
C ASN A 204 -11.11 5.81 -13.54
N ILE A 205 -11.55 6.81 -12.77
CA ILE A 205 -10.69 7.67 -11.96
C ILE A 205 -10.99 7.34 -10.50
N ARG A 206 -9.97 6.97 -9.72
CA ARG A 206 -10.09 6.78 -8.27
C ARG A 206 -9.50 8.03 -7.61
N TYR A 207 -10.29 8.69 -6.80
CA TYR A 207 -9.95 9.98 -6.21
C TYR A 207 -10.17 9.93 -4.70
N THR A 208 -9.17 10.26 -3.90
CA THR A 208 -9.24 10.13 -2.44
C THR A 208 -9.79 11.42 -1.83
N SER A 209 -10.67 11.30 -0.83
CA SER A 209 -11.29 12.45 -0.18
C SER A 209 -11.73 12.11 1.23
N GLY A 210 -11.06 12.69 2.22
CA GLY A 210 -11.30 12.40 3.64
C GLY A 210 -11.26 10.89 3.87
N ASP A 211 -12.34 10.35 4.42
CA ASP A 211 -12.50 8.93 4.75
C ASP A 211 -13.07 8.10 3.59
N SER A 212 -12.93 8.53 2.33
CA SER A 212 -13.50 7.82 1.17
C SER A 212 -12.62 7.85 -0.08
N PHE A 213 -12.72 6.80 -0.87
CA PHE A 213 -12.36 6.77 -2.27
C PHE A 213 -13.61 7.06 -3.11
N ILE A 214 -13.54 8.05 -3.99
CA ILE A 214 -14.56 8.37 -4.97
C ILE A 214 -14.15 7.75 -6.29
N ILE A 215 -15.00 6.85 -6.81
CA ILE A 215 -14.76 6.13 -8.06
C ILE A 215 -15.65 6.74 -9.13
N PHE A 216 -15.04 7.45 -10.07
CA PHE A 216 -15.71 7.97 -11.27
C PHE A 216 -15.58 6.92 -12.37
N LYS A 217 -16.61 6.09 -12.54
CA LYS A 217 -16.58 4.96 -13.48
C LYS A 217 -17.26 5.33 -14.79
N GLY A 218 -16.57 5.11 -15.90
CA GLY A 218 -17.09 5.20 -17.26
C GLY A 218 -17.50 3.83 -17.79
N THR A 219 -17.39 3.64 -19.10
CA THR A 219 -17.74 2.40 -19.81
C THR A 219 -16.49 1.63 -20.22
N ASN A 220 -16.71 0.48 -20.85
CA ASN A 220 -15.65 -0.36 -21.40
C ASN A 220 -14.72 0.40 -22.36
N LEU A 221 -13.41 0.28 -22.16
CA LEU A 221 -12.37 0.95 -22.93
C LEU A 221 -12.16 0.35 -24.33
N LYS A 222 -12.29 -0.98 -24.50
CA LYS A 222 -12.15 -1.63 -25.83
C LYS A 222 -13.23 -1.14 -26.81
N ARG A 223 -14.45 -0.88 -26.33
CA ARG A 223 -15.58 -0.42 -27.15
C ARG A 223 -15.65 1.10 -27.32
N ASN A 224 -15.31 1.86 -26.27
CA ASN A 224 -15.59 3.31 -26.24
C ASN A 224 -14.31 4.17 -26.22
N GLY A 225 -13.13 3.57 -26.15
CA GLY A 225 -11.84 4.25 -26.17
C GLY A 225 -11.57 5.12 -24.93
N TYR A 226 -10.42 5.80 -24.95
CA TYR A 226 -9.93 6.63 -23.86
C TYR A 226 -10.49 8.06 -23.86
N SER A 227 -11.14 8.51 -24.94
CA SER A 227 -11.69 9.88 -25.04
C SER A 227 -12.76 10.18 -23.98
N GLN A 228 -13.42 9.15 -23.45
CA GLN A 228 -14.37 9.27 -22.33
C GLN A 228 -13.74 9.86 -21.06
N TYR A 229 -12.42 9.76 -20.89
CA TYR A 229 -11.73 10.34 -19.75
C TYR A 229 -11.82 11.87 -19.70
N HIS A 230 -12.01 12.57 -20.83
CA HIS A 230 -12.31 14.01 -20.79
C HIS A 230 -13.59 14.29 -20.00
N LYS A 231 -14.63 13.48 -20.19
CA LYS A 231 -15.90 13.59 -19.47
C LYS A 231 -15.76 13.15 -18.01
N LEU A 232 -15.01 12.08 -17.74
CA LEU A 232 -14.77 11.63 -16.36
C LEU A 232 -13.96 12.65 -15.58
N ALA A 233 -12.89 13.20 -16.16
CA ALA A 233 -12.07 14.24 -15.55
C ALA A 233 -12.88 15.50 -15.26
N ARG A 234 -13.77 15.90 -16.18
CA ARG A 234 -14.73 16.99 -15.92
C ARG A 234 -15.64 16.70 -14.74
N LYS A 235 -16.18 15.48 -14.62
CA LYS A 235 -16.96 15.08 -13.44
C LYS A 235 -16.14 15.19 -12.15
N VAL A 236 -14.85 14.89 -12.17
CA VAL A 236 -13.96 15.07 -11.01
C VAL A 236 -13.86 16.55 -10.67
N VAL A 237 -13.49 17.41 -11.64
CA VAL A 237 -13.30 18.85 -11.42
C VAL A 237 -14.56 19.57 -10.93
N GLU A 238 -15.74 19.14 -11.41
CA GLU A 238 -17.04 19.67 -10.99
C GLU A 238 -17.52 19.07 -9.64
N HIS A 239 -16.87 18.01 -9.15
CA HIS A 239 -17.24 17.39 -7.88
C HIS A 239 -16.77 18.26 -6.72
N LYS A 240 -17.64 18.43 -5.71
CA LYS A 240 -17.39 19.26 -4.51
C LYS A 240 -16.13 18.88 -3.71
N GLU A 241 -15.59 17.68 -3.93
CA GLU A 241 -14.43 17.14 -3.21
C GLU A 241 -13.12 17.28 -4.00
N PHE A 242 -13.17 17.85 -5.20
CA PHE A 242 -11.96 18.20 -5.93
C PHE A 242 -11.15 19.23 -5.16
N LYS A 243 -9.85 18.97 -5.00
CA LYS A 243 -8.94 19.79 -4.17
C LYS A 243 -8.36 20.97 -4.95
N GLY A 244 -8.60 21.02 -6.26
CA GLY A 244 -8.06 22.06 -7.15
C GLY A 244 -6.77 21.61 -7.84
N GLU A 245 -6.49 22.21 -9.00
CA GLU A 245 -5.38 21.83 -9.87
C GLU A 245 -3.99 21.96 -9.24
N ASN A 246 -3.85 22.86 -8.25
CA ASN A 246 -2.58 23.12 -7.57
C ASN A 246 -2.33 22.18 -6.38
N TYR A 247 -3.24 21.24 -6.11
CA TYR A 247 -3.11 20.35 -4.95
C TYR A 247 -2.04 19.28 -5.15
N SER A 248 -2.01 18.62 -6.31
CA SER A 248 -0.99 17.63 -6.68
C SER A 248 -0.74 17.63 -8.19
N ALA A 249 0.34 16.97 -8.63
CA ALA A 249 0.58 16.76 -10.06
C ALA A 249 -0.57 15.96 -10.72
N GLY A 250 -1.17 15.03 -9.99
CA GLY A 250 -2.36 14.29 -10.43
C GLY A 250 -3.59 15.18 -10.63
N ASP A 251 -3.84 16.11 -9.71
CA ASP A 251 -4.96 17.07 -9.81
C ASP A 251 -4.80 18.00 -11.00
N LYS A 252 -3.57 18.48 -11.25
CA LYS A 252 -3.23 19.26 -12.45
C LYS A 252 -3.53 18.48 -13.72
N TYR A 253 -3.09 17.22 -13.80
CA TYR A 253 -3.37 16.35 -14.96
C TYR A 253 -4.88 16.14 -15.18
N ILE A 254 -5.63 15.88 -14.11
CA ILE A 254 -7.10 15.74 -14.18
C ILE A 254 -7.72 17.03 -14.75
N LYS A 255 -7.29 18.21 -14.27
CA LYS A 255 -7.77 19.50 -14.76
C LYS A 255 -7.47 19.71 -16.25
N GLU A 256 -6.23 19.52 -16.66
CA GLU A 256 -5.80 19.68 -18.06
C GLU A 256 -6.58 18.74 -19.00
N VAL A 257 -6.78 17.48 -18.61
CA VAL A 257 -7.61 16.55 -19.39
C VAL A 257 -9.07 16.99 -19.43
N SER A 258 -9.64 17.52 -18.33
CA SER A 258 -11.03 17.98 -18.30
C SER A 258 -11.32 19.13 -19.28
N GLU A 259 -10.30 19.95 -19.54
CA GLU A 259 -10.31 21.11 -20.43
C GLU A 259 -9.79 20.80 -21.83
N ARG A 260 -9.34 19.56 -22.06
CA ARG A 260 -8.74 19.09 -23.32
C ARG A 260 -7.44 19.83 -23.69
N LEU A 261 -6.71 20.30 -22.69
CA LEU A 261 -5.37 20.89 -22.86
C LEU A 261 -4.29 19.81 -23.06
N THR A 262 -4.58 18.57 -22.65
CA THR A 262 -3.71 17.40 -22.88
C THR A 262 -4.53 16.15 -23.25
N ASN A 263 -3.84 15.12 -23.74
CA ASN A 263 -4.44 13.83 -24.08
C ASN A 263 -4.77 13.04 -22.80
N PRO A 264 -5.89 12.30 -22.75
CA PRO A 264 -6.25 11.48 -21.59
C PRO A 264 -5.27 10.33 -21.29
N GLY A 265 -4.29 10.03 -22.16
CA GLY A 265 -3.28 9.02 -21.89
C GLY A 265 -3.87 7.61 -21.80
N ASN A 266 -3.24 6.77 -20.97
CA ASN A 266 -3.61 5.36 -20.80
C ASN A 266 -3.95 5.02 -19.34
N LEU A 267 -4.23 3.75 -19.04
CA LEU A 267 -4.55 3.31 -17.69
C LEU A 267 -3.43 3.63 -16.67
N THR A 268 -2.17 3.53 -17.09
CA THR A 268 -1.01 3.90 -16.26
C THR A 268 -1.05 5.38 -15.91
N SER A 269 -1.31 6.28 -16.87
CA SER A 269 -1.43 7.73 -16.61
C SER A 269 -2.50 8.04 -15.55
N TRP A 270 -3.64 7.33 -15.57
CA TRP A 270 -4.69 7.50 -14.56
C TRP A 270 -4.35 6.88 -13.21
N ARG A 271 -3.53 5.81 -13.17
CA ARG A 271 -2.97 5.30 -11.92
C ARG A 271 -1.97 6.29 -11.34
N GLU A 272 -1.05 6.80 -12.14
CA GLU A 272 -0.06 7.82 -11.73
C GLU A 272 -0.75 9.06 -11.15
N ALA A 273 -1.73 9.62 -11.87
CA ALA A 273 -2.46 10.80 -11.41
C ALA A 273 -3.21 10.54 -10.09
N GLY A 274 -3.94 9.42 -9.99
CA GLY A 274 -4.65 9.07 -8.77
C GLY A 274 -3.71 8.78 -7.59
N THR A 275 -2.59 8.11 -7.82
CA THR A 275 -1.58 7.83 -6.79
C THR A 275 -0.89 9.11 -6.34
N SER A 276 -0.55 10.03 -7.25
CA SER A 276 0.03 11.33 -6.91
C SER A 276 -0.89 12.13 -5.98
N HIS A 277 -2.18 12.19 -6.32
CA HIS A 277 -3.20 12.82 -5.48
C HIS A 277 -3.31 12.12 -4.12
N HIS A 278 -3.41 10.79 -4.12
CA HIS A 278 -3.57 9.99 -2.90
C HIS A 278 -2.37 10.13 -1.94
N LEU A 279 -1.14 10.07 -2.45
CA LEU A 279 0.04 10.28 -1.61
C LEU A 279 0.03 11.68 -0.99
N THR A 280 -0.39 12.70 -1.76
CA THR A 280 -0.48 14.07 -1.27
C THR A 280 -1.50 14.21 -0.14
N ILE A 281 -2.70 13.61 -0.29
CA ILE A 281 -3.73 13.68 0.77
C ILE A 281 -3.31 12.90 2.01
N THR A 282 -2.81 11.67 1.85
CA THR A 282 -2.40 10.82 2.98
C THR A 282 -1.26 11.45 3.78
N VAL A 283 -0.25 12.04 3.12
CA VAL A 283 0.83 12.75 3.83
C VAL A 283 0.31 13.97 4.59
N ASN A 284 -0.58 14.76 3.99
CA ASN A 284 -1.17 15.93 4.64
C ASN A 284 -2.06 15.55 5.84
N ASP A 285 -2.85 14.49 5.70
CA ASP A 285 -3.71 13.97 6.75
C ASP A 285 -2.87 13.47 7.94
N LEU A 286 -1.81 12.68 7.68
CA LEU A 286 -0.88 12.22 8.72
C LEU A 286 -0.15 13.36 9.42
N ALA A 287 0.32 14.36 8.66
CA ALA A 287 0.98 15.54 9.23
C ALA A 287 0.03 16.30 10.17
N SER A 288 -1.23 16.47 9.78
CA SER A 288 -2.24 17.20 10.58
C SER A 288 -2.55 16.51 11.92
N LEU A 289 -2.52 15.18 11.95
CA LEU A 289 -2.71 14.41 13.18
C LEU A 289 -1.53 14.59 14.16
N THR A 290 -0.30 14.63 13.65
CA THR A 290 0.89 14.84 14.50
C THR A 290 0.92 16.23 15.16
N TYR A 291 0.43 17.27 14.49
CA TYR A 291 0.30 18.59 15.12
C TYR A 291 -0.77 18.63 16.22
N SER A 292 -1.82 17.81 16.08
CA SER A 292 -2.90 17.73 17.07
C SER A 292 -2.49 16.97 18.33
N SER A 293 -1.51 16.06 18.26
CA SER A 293 -1.00 15.29 19.41
C SER A 293 0.15 15.98 20.17
N VAL A 294 0.71 17.08 19.66
CA VAL A 294 1.74 17.91 20.34
C VAL A 294 1.11 19.08 21.14
N SER A 295 -0.22 19.18 21.13
CA SER A 295 -0.97 20.24 21.82
C SER A 295 -1.60 19.75 23.13
N PHE A 296 -0.80 19.26 24.08
CA PHE A 296 -1.18 19.09 25.50
C PHE A 296 0.04 19.19 26.42
#